data_AF-A0A8T4S2M6-F1
#
_entry.id   AF-A0A8T4S2M6-F1
#
_cell.length_a   1.000
_cell.length_b   1.000
_cell.length_c   1.000
_cell.angle_alpha   90.00
_cell.angle_beta   90.00
_cell.angle_gamma   90.00
#
_symmetry.space_group_name_H-M   'P 1'
#
loop_
_entity.id
_entity.type
_entity.pdbx_description
1 polymer ?
#
loop_
_entity_poly.entity_id
_entity_poly.type
_entity_poly.pdbx_seq_one_letter_code
_entity_poly.pdbx_strand_id
1 'polypeptide(L)'
;MDFVKELNKEIIDKKTNTIEEILKLRDGLARKLKPKELPSLITIFAKADKEQKLYLKKILKTKPNRTLSGVSPVAVMTMPSNCPPQAKCI
;
A
#
# COMPACT_ATOMS: atom_id res chain seq x y z
N MET A 1 1.03 16.94 -12.88
CA MET A 1 -0.30 16.28 -12.86
C MET A 1 -0.16 14.99 -12.09
N ASP A 2 -0.84 14.88 -10.95
CA ASP A 2 -0.71 13.71 -10.08
C ASP A 2 -1.46 12.53 -10.71
N PHE A 3 -0.75 11.65 -11.43
CA PHE A 3 -1.25 10.40 -11.99
C PHE A 3 -2.19 9.64 -11.03
N VAL A 4 -1.88 9.69 -9.73
CA VAL A 4 -2.66 9.03 -8.68
C VAL A 4 -4.04 9.67 -8.45
N LYS A 5 -4.18 10.99 -8.62
CA LYS A 5 -5.48 11.68 -8.48
C LYS A 5 -6.42 11.33 -9.64
N GLU A 6 -5.91 11.24 -10.86
CA GLU A 6 -6.70 10.82 -12.03
C GLU A 6 -7.09 9.35 -11.94
N LEU A 7 -6.16 8.48 -11.54
CA LEU A 7 -6.44 7.07 -11.32
C LEU A 7 -7.54 6.85 -10.28
N ASN A 8 -7.51 7.60 -9.16
CA ASN A 8 -8.53 7.49 -8.13
C ASN A 8 -9.92 7.96 -8.59
N LYS A 9 -9.98 8.97 -9.46
CA LYS A 9 -11.25 9.40 -10.08
C LYS A 9 -11.80 8.31 -10.99
N GLU A 10 -10.98 7.76 -11.89
CA GLU A 10 -11.42 6.70 -12.81
C GLU A 10 -11.88 5.43 -12.09
N ILE A 11 -11.25 5.07 -10.97
CA ILE A 11 -11.65 3.90 -10.15
C ILE A 11 -13.08 4.08 -9.60
N ILE A 12 -13.44 5.29 -9.20
CA ILE A 12 -14.77 5.59 -8.64
C ILE A 12 -15.82 5.68 -9.72
N ASP A 13 -15.51 6.35 -10.82
CA ASP A 13 -16.43 6.52 -11.95
C ASP A 13 -16.81 5.16 -12.57
N LYS A 14 -15.84 4.23 -12.65
CA LYS A 14 -16.08 2.87 -13.18
C LYS A 14 -16.57 1.86 -12.16
N LYS A 15 -16.66 2.22 -10.86
CA LYS A 15 -17.08 1.33 -9.76
C LYS A 15 -16.44 -0.07 -9.80
N THR A 16 -15.12 -0.13 -10.02
CA THR A 16 -14.41 -1.42 -10.08
C THR A 16 -14.31 -2.05 -8.70
N ASN A 17 -14.74 -3.31 -8.59
CA ASN A 17 -14.80 -4.02 -7.31
C ASN A 17 -13.64 -5.02 -7.12
N THR A 18 -12.85 -5.26 -8.17
CA THR A 18 -11.79 -6.28 -8.16
C THR A 18 -10.40 -5.66 -8.30
N ILE A 19 -9.40 -6.24 -7.61
CA ILE A 19 -8.00 -5.79 -7.67
C ILE A 19 -7.47 -5.84 -9.11
N GLU A 20 -7.84 -6.86 -9.88
CA GLU A 20 -7.42 -7.03 -11.28
C GLU A 20 -7.91 -5.90 -12.20
N GLU A 21 -9.13 -5.42 -11.97
CA GLU A 21 -9.71 -4.31 -12.74
C GLU A 21 -8.96 -3.00 -12.44
N ILE A 22 -8.61 -2.78 -11.18
CA ILE A 22 -7.81 -1.62 -10.75
C ILE A 22 -6.42 -1.66 -11.39
N LEU A 23 -5.79 -2.84 -11.49
CA LEU A 23 -4.50 -3.01 -12.15
C LEU A 23 -4.60 -2.77 -13.66
N LYS A 24 -5.64 -3.30 -14.33
CA LYS A 24 -5.89 -3.02 -15.76
C LYS A 24 -6.11 -1.54 -16.03
N LEU A 25 -6.85 -0.83 -15.17
CA LEU A 25 -7.06 0.61 -15.27
C LEU A 25 -5.76 1.38 -15.07
N ARG A 26 -4.99 1.03 -14.04
CA ARG A 26 -3.66 1.59 -13.79
C ARG A 26 -2.76 1.44 -15.01
N ASP A 27 -2.73 0.26 -15.61
CA ASP A 27 -1.87 -0.02 -16.77
C ASP A 27 -2.35 0.73 -18.02
N GLY A 28 -3.67 0.84 -18.22
CA GLY A 28 -4.27 1.65 -19.28
C GLY A 28 -3.93 3.14 -19.15
N LEU A 29 -4.02 3.69 -17.94
CA LEU A 29 -3.63 5.08 -17.64
C LEU A 29 -2.11 5.28 -17.76
N ALA A 30 -1.31 4.31 -17.34
CA ALA A 30 0.14 4.38 -17.44
C ALA A 30 0.61 4.45 -18.91
N ARG A 31 -0.09 3.77 -19.83
CA ARG A 31 0.18 3.89 -21.28
C ARG A 31 -0.10 5.28 -21.82
N LYS A 32 -1.15 5.96 -21.32
CA LYS A 32 -1.53 7.31 -21.77
C LYS A 32 -0.62 8.40 -21.20
N LEU A 33 -0.36 8.34 -19.90
CA LEU A 33 0.32 9.41 -19.15
C LEU A 33 1.83 9.19 -19.03
N LYS A 34 2.34 8.00 -19.39
CA LYS A 34 3.75 7.59 -19.30
C LYS A 34 4.42 8.09 -18.00
N PRO A 35 3.88 7.73 -16.82
CA PRO A 35 4.43 8.20 -15.55
C PRO A 35 5.86 7.67 -15.38
N LYS A 36 6.72 8.45 -14.72
CA LYS A 36 8.10 8.04 -14.38
C LYS A 36 8.14 6.77 -13.53
N GLU A 37 7.13 6.57 -12.69
CA GLU A 37 7.07 5.45 -11.76
C GLU A 37 5.62 4.96 -11.62
N LEU A 38 5.45 3.64 -11.64
CA LEU A 38 4.13 3.02 -11.53
C LEU A 38 3.77 2.86 -10.05
N PRO A 39 2.69 3.48 -9.57
CA PRO A 39 2.34 3.39 -8.16
C PRO A 39 1.92 1.95 -7.79
N SER A 40 2.43 1.48 -6.66
CA SER A 40 1.92 0.30 -5.95
C SER A 40 0.50 0.55 -5.43
N LEU A 41 -0.27 -0.52 -5.22
CA LEU A 41 -1.62 -0.47 -4.64
C LEU A 41 -1.64 0.27 -3.29
N ILE A 42 -0.57 0.14 -2.50
CA ILE A 42 -0.43 0.83 -1.20
C ILE A 42 -0.31 2.35 -1.42
N THR A 43 0.49 2.78 -2.38
CA THR A 43 0.63 4.21 -2.73
C THR A 43 -0.66 4.80 -3.30
N ILE A 44 -1.43 4.02 -4.08
CA ILE A 44 -2.75 4.42 -4.57
C ILE A 44 -3.69 4.65 -3.37
N PHE A 45 -3.73 3.69 -2.44
CA PHE A 45 -4.54 3.79 -1.21
C PHE A 45 -4.11 4.95 -0.30
N ALA A 46 -2.80 5.17 -0.12
CA ALA A 46 -2.27 6.20 0.78
C ALA A 46 -2.63 7.62 0.31
N LYS A 47 -2.58 7.86 -1.00
CA LYS A 47 -2.88 9.16 -1.65
C LYS A 47 -4.35 9.36 -2.00
N ALA A 48 -5.21 8.38 -1.74
CA ALA A 48 -6.66 8.50 -1.93
C ALA A 48 -7.29 9.43 -0.88
N ASP A 49 -8.35 10.12 -1.28
CA ASP A 49 -9.09 11.01 -0.39
C ASP A 49 -9.96 10.21 0.60
N LYS A 50 -10.50 10.84 1.67
CA LYS A 50 -11.21 10.14 2.76
C LYS A 50 -12.37 9.27 2.28
N GLU A 51 -13.18 9.77 1.36
CA GLU A 51 -14.32 9.04 0.79
C GLU A 51 -13.86 7.86 -0.08
N GLN A 52 -12.83 8.10 -0.89
CA GLN A 52 -12.23 7.12 -1.78
C GLN A 52 -11.55 5.99 -0.97
N LYS A 53 -10.89 6.33 0.13
CA LYS A 53 -10.30 5.38 1.08
C LYS A 53 -11.35 4.45 1.66
N LEU A 54 -12.58 4.91 1.93
CA LEU A 54 -13.64 4.05 2.46
C LEU A 54 -14.03 2.95 1.46
N TYR A 55 -14.11 3.29 0.17
CA TYR A 55 -14.38 2.35 -0.91
C TYR A 55 -13.19 1.41 -1.15
N LEU A 56 -12.00 1.97 -1.33
CA LEU A 56 -10.77 1.22 -1.60
C LEU A 56 -10.37 0.30 -0.44
N LYS A 57 -10.71 0.63 0.81
CA LYS A 57 -10.41 -0.20 1.99
C LYS A 57 -11.12 -1.56 1.93
N LYS A 58 -12.23 -1.69 1.20
CA LYS A 58 -12.90 -2.98 1.01
C LYS A 58 -12.15 -3.89 0.04
N ILE A 59 -11.41 -3.30 -0.91
CA ILE A 59 -10.80 -4.00 -2.05
C ILE A 59 -9.30 -4.19 -1.83
N LEU A 60 -8.60 -3.15 -1.37
CA LEU A 60 -7.12 -3.10 -1.24
C LEU A 60 -6.60 -3.54 0.14
N LYS A 61 -7.43 -4.24 0.94
CA LYS A 61 -7.05 -4.65 2.30
C LYS A 61 -6.05 -5.81 2.27
N THR A 62 -4.76 -5.49 2.32
CA THR A 62 -3.68 -6.48 2.24
C THR A 62 -3.43 -7.22 3.55
N LYS A 63 -3.77 -6.62 4.69
CA LYS A 63 -3.66 -7.24 6.02
C LYS A 63 -4.99 -7.08 6.75
N PRO A 64 -5.62 -8.15 7.27
CA PRO A 64 -6.55 -7.95 8.38
C PRO A 64 -5.74 -7.30 9.50
N ASN A 65 -6.21 -6.17 10.03
CA ASN A 65 -5.69 -5.66 11.29
C ASN A 65 -6.00 -6.75 12.33
N ARG A 66 -5.04 -7.65 12.58
CA ARG A 66 -5.07 -8.49 13.78
C ARG A 66 -4.66 -7.60 14.93
N THR A 67 -5.57 -6.75 15.39
CA THR A 67 -5.57 -6.41 16.81
C THR A 67 -5.96 -7.70 17.53
N LEU A 68 -4.96 -8.48 17.91
CA LEU A 68 -5.15 -9.64 18.79
C LEU A 68 -5.40 -9.05 20.19
N SER A 69 -6.67 -8.81 20.50
CA SER A 69 -7.10 -8.34 21.81
C SER A 69 -6.56 -9.30 22.87
N GLY A 70 -5.71 -8.80 23.77
CA GLY A 70 -5.07 -9.59 24.83
C GLY A 70 -3.60 -9.94 24.63
N VAL A 71 -2.96 -9.54 23.52
CA VAL A 71 -1.50 -9.68 23.35
C VAL A 71 -0.85 -8.31 23.31
N SER A 72 -0.04 -7.99 24.32
CA SER A 72 0.79 -6.78 24.37
C SER A 72 2.22 -7.12 23.96
N PRO A 73 2.76 -6.58 22.85
CA PRO A 73 4.15 -6.80 22.50
C PRO A 73 5.06 -6.08 23.50
N VAL A 74 5.95 -6.83 24.16
CA VAL A 74 6.99 -6.30 25.03
C VAL A 74 8.34 -6.55 24.39
N ALA A 75 9.02 -5.48 23.99
CA ALA A 75 10.39 -5.55 23.50
C ALA A 75 11.34 -5.24 24.66
N VAL A 76 12.29 -6.13 24.92
CA VAL A 76 13.38 -5.92 25.86
C VAL A 76 14.70 -5.93 25.10
N MET A 77 15.61 -5.04 25.49
CA MET A 77 16.99 -5.03 25.00
C MET A 77 17.89 -5.65 26.07
N THR A 78 18.84 -6.46 25.65
CA THR A 78 19.92 -6.95 26.52
C THR A 78 21.01 -5.89 26.64
N MET A 79 21.92 -6.09 27.60
CA MET A 79 23.10 -5.24 27.73
C MET A 79 23.84 -5.15 26.38
N PRO A 80 24.25 -3.94 25.95
CA PRO A 80 25.00 -3.79 24.71
C PRO A 80 26.31 -4.58 24.80
N SER A 81 26.54 -5.45 23.83
CA SER A 81 27.77 -6.22 23.68
C SER A 81 28.22 -6.21 22.23
N ASN A 82 29.53 -6.36 22.02
CA ASN A 82 30.08 -6.44 20.68
C ASN A 82 29.54 -7.69 19.97
N CYS A 83 29.21 -7.55 18.70
CA CYS A 83 28.85 -8.69 17.85
C CYS A 83 29.99 -9.73 17.87
N PRO A 84 29.65 -11.04 17.89
CA PRO A 84 30.67 -12.08 17.87
C PRO A 84 31.54 -11.94 16.60
N PRO A 85 32.83 -12.28 16.64
CA PRO A 85 33.76 -12.09 15.52
C PRO A 85 33.34 -12.81 14.22
N GLN A 86 32.53 -13.88 14.34
CA GLN A 86 31.96 -14.60 13.21
C GLN A 86 30.78 -13.86 12.55
N ALA A 87 30.13 -12.93 13.25
CA ALA A 87 29.05 -12.11 12.74
C ALA A 87 29.61 -10.89 11.99
N LYS A 88 29.93 -11.10 10.71
CA LYS A 88 30.21 -10.00 9.79
C LYS A 88 28.88 -9.47 9.23
N CYS A 89 28.53 -8.24 9.59
CA CYS A 89 27.55 -7.49 8.82
C CYS A 89 28.23 -7.05 7.52
N ILE A 90 27.50 -7.13 6.39
CA ILE A 90 27.90 -6.60 5.09
C ILE A 90 27.55 -5.13 5.03
#